data_AF-A0A0C2SJI6-F1
#
_entry.id   AF-A0A0C2SJI6-F1
#
_cell.length_a   1.000
_cell.length_b   1.000
_cell.length_c   1.000
_cell.angle_alpha   90.00
_cell.angle_beta   90.00
_cell.angle_gamma   90.00
#
_symmetry.space_group_name_H-M   'P 1'
#
loop_
_entity.id
_entity.type
_entity.pdbx_description
1 polymer ?
#
loop_
_entity_poly.entity_id
_entity_poly.type
_entity_poly.pdbx_seq_one_letter_code
_entity_poly.pdbx_strand_id
1 'polypeptide(L)'
;MPQGWGVPAATVTEWKLLDLIREVLEEPRGAQASFSSETEPTLWKAIPILECLLSRWETLAKAPRFAAIHPAILKGIEKLKKWYINIKESETYFICLALHPSIKLVYCQENWDKQVFSSRFASLEKTFDSYHSTAPKKFTPSARAMNANDHSTDHSKPFHSYGSSFIISTLSRPASQQDITQDPQKELRDYLESPQDPNATDPVKWWGYHAQQYSTLSRMACDYLAIQGSSVASERAFSSAGITDELCRNHIGNEAFGLVQVLKYAYRTNVLNASDEAAAHEPFQVIEIA
;
A
#
# COMPACT_ATOMS: atom_id res chain seq x y z
N MET A 1 30.69 -23.60 -49.20
CA MET A 1 29.46 -22.79 -49.09
C MET A 1 28.74 -23.24 -47.84
N PRO A 2 28.72 -22.47 -46.74
CA PRO A 2 28.04 -22.89 -45.52
C PRO A 2 26.54 -22.80 -45.73
N GLN A 3 25.83 -23.89 -45.40
CA GLN A 3 24.38 -23.90 -45.30
C GLN A 3 23.99 -22.88 -44.21
N GLY A 4 23.37 -21.77 -44.64
CA GLY A 4 22.84 -20.78 -43.73
C GLY A 4 21.77 -21.43 -42.85
N TRP A 5 21.83 -21.16 -41.54
CA TRP A 5 20.79 -21.51 -40.59
C TRP A 5 19.53 -20.71 -40.92
N GLY A 6 18.75 -21.18 -41.89
CA GLY A 6 17.43 -20.66 -42.19
C GLY A 6 16.49 -21.06 -41.06
N VAL A 7 16.30 -20.17 -40.09
CA VAL A 7 15.21 -20.31 -39.12
C VAL A 7 13.91 -20.37 -39.92
N PRO A 8 13.13 -21.46 -39.87
CA PRO A 8 11.88 -21.54 -40.64
C PRO A 8 10.93 -20.43 -40.18
N ALA A 9 10.46 -19.63 -41.13
CA ALA A 9 9.50 -18.56 -40.87
C ALA A 9 8.14 -19.16 -40.49
N ALA A 10 7.50 -18.61 -39.45
CA ALA A 10 6.19 -19.06 -39.00
C ALA A 10 5.14 -18.94 -40.12
N THR A 11 4.32 -19.98 -40.24
CA THR A 11 3.21 -20.07 -41.19
C THR A 11 2.09 -19.09 -40.82
N VAL A 12 1.23 -18.78 -41.79
CA VAL A 12 0.05 -17.90 -41.56
C VAL A 12 -0.86 -18.43 -40.44
N THR A 13 -0.97 -19.76 -40.32
CA THR A 13 -1.76 -20.40 -39.26
C THR A 13 -1.12 -20.22 -37.89
N GLU A 14 0.20 -20.35 -37.79
CA GLU A 14 0.94 -20.11 -36.55
C GLU A 14 0.86 -18.65 -36.12
N TRP A 15 0.95 -17.69 -37.05
CA TRP A 15 0.74 -16.27 -36.75
C TRP A 15 -0.65 -15.99 -36.20
N LYS A 16 -1.70 -16.56 -36.80
CA LYS A 16 -3.07 -16.44 -36.28
C LYS A 16 -3.22 -17.05 -34.89
N LEU A 17 -2.54 -18.17 -34.62
CA LEU A 17 -2.51 -18.79 -33.30
C LEU A 17 -1.81 -17.88 -32.27
N LEU A 18 -0.67 -17.29 -32.64
CA LEU A 18 0.06 -16.34 -31.80
C LEU A 18 -0.76 -15.08 -31.50
N ASP A 19 -1.56 -14.59 -32.45
CA ASP A 19 -2.48 -13.47 -32.20
C ASP A 19 -3.53 -13.82 -31.14
N LEU A 20 -4.10 -15.03 -31.18
CA LEU A 20 -5.04 -15.51 -30.16
C LEU A 20 -4.36 -15.64 -28.79
N ILE A 21 -3.14 -16.20 -28.76
CA ILE A 21 -2.36 -16.34 -27.53
C ILE A 21 -2.06 -14.96 -26.94
N ARG A 22 -1.60 -14.00 -27.76
CA ARG A 22 -1.34 -12.63 -27.32
C ARG A 22 -2.57 -12.03 -26.67
N GLU A 23 -3.73 -12.13 -27.32
CA GLU A 23 -4.99 -11.57 -26.80
C GLU A 23 -5.39 -12.18 -25.45
N VAL A 24 -5.25 -13.50 -25.27
CA VAL A 24 -5.48 -14.15 -23.97
C VAL A 24 -4.47 -13.68 -22.91
N LEU A 25 -3.21 -13.44 -23.30
CA LEU A 25 -2.13 -13.00 -22.41
C LEU A 25 -2.18 -11.49 -22.06
N GLU A 26 -2.92 -10.68 -22.81
CA GLU A 26 -3.19 -9.28 -22.42
C GLU A 26 -3.96 -9.19 -21.09
N GLU A 27 -4.83 -10.16 -20.81
CA GLU A 27 -5.59 -10.25 -19.57
C GLU A 27 -4.71 -10.36 -18.31
N PRO A 28 -3.85 -11.38 -18.15
CA PRO A 28 -2.95 -11.46 -17.00
C PRO A 28 -1.90 -10.35 -17.01
N ARG A 29 -1.50 -9.81 -18.16
CA ARG A 29 -0.64 -8.62 -18.25
C ARG A 29 -1.29 -7.42 -17.58
N GLY A 30 -2.56 -7.15 -17.90
CA GLY A 30 -3.34 -6.07 -17.27
C GLY A 30 -3.50 -6.29 -15.76
N ALA A 31 -3.80 -7.52 -15.35
CA ALA A 31 -3.87 -7.90 -13.95
C ALA A 31 -2.54 -7.64 -13.22
N GLN A 32 -1.41 -8.14 -13.74
CA GLN A 32 -0.09 -7.91 -13.14
C GLN A 32 0.27 -6.42 -13.07
N ALA A 33 0.00 -5.66 -14.13
CA ALA A 33 0.31 -4.23 -14.20
C ALA A 33 -0.40 -3.44 -13.09
N SER A 34 -1.61 -3.83 -12.71
CA SER A 34 -2.37 -3.16 -11.65
C SER A 34 -1.78 -3.33 -10.23
N PHE A 35 -0.90 -4.32 -10.04
CA PHE A 35 -0.11 -4.51 -8.80
C PHE A 35 1.31 -3.89 -8.87
N SER A 36 1.66 -3.24 -9.98
CA SER A 36 3.03 -2.75 -10.22
C SER A 36 3.31 -1.36 -9.64
N SER A 37 2.38 -0.80 -8.87
CA SER A 37 2.59 0.49 -8.19
C SER A 37 3.59 0.34 -7.05
N GLU A 38 4.52 1.29 -6.94
CA GLU A 38 5.47 1.39 -5.82
C GLU A 38 4.99 2.38 -4.75
N THR A 39 4.03 3.24 -5.08
CA THR A 39 3.63 4.39 -4.26
C THR A 39 2.24 4.24 -3.66
N GLU A 40 1.49 3.24 -4.08
CA GLU A 40 0.11 3.00 -3.63
C GLU A 40 -0.02 1.58 -3.07
N PRO A 41 -0.92 1.36 -2.09
CA PRO A 41 -1.32 0.03 -1.68
C PRO A 41 -1.95 -0.76 -2.84
N THR A 42 -1.52 -2.00 -3.02
CA THR A 42 -1.99 -2.85 -4.12
C THR A 42 -2.64 -4.15 -3.67
N LEU A 43 -2.37 -4.63 -2.45
CA LEU A 43 -2.86 -5.94 -1.99
C LEU A 43 -4.40 -6.01 -1.93
N TRP A 44 -5.06 -4.92 -1.55
CA TRP A 44 -6.54 -4.86 -1.53
C TRP A 44 -7.16 -5.15 -2.90
N LYS A 45 -6.44 -4.89 -4.00
CA LYS A 45 -6.91 -5.15 -5.36
C LYS A 45 -6.89 -6.64 -5.72
N ALA A 46 -6.20 -7.49 -4.95
CA ALA A 46 -5.91 -8.88 -5.31
C ALA A 46 -7.16 -9.72 -5.59
N ILE A 47 -8.12 -9.70 -4.66
CA ILE A 47 -9.37 -10.45 -4.79
C ILE A 47 -10.17 -9.94 -6.01
N PRO A 48 -10.51 -8.64 -6.12
CA PRO A 48 -11.27 -8.14 -7.27
C PRO A 48 -10.62 -8.41 -8.63
N ILE A 49 -9.30 -8.23 -8.74
CA ILE A 49 -8.58 -8.45 -10.00
C ILE A 49 -8.58 -9.93 -10.39
N LEU A 50 -8.39 -10.84 -9.43
CA LEU A 50 -8.41 -12.28 -9.71
C LEU A 50 -9.81 -12.75 -10.12
N GLU A 51 -10.87 -12.25 -9.48
CA GLU A 51 -12.25 -12.53 -9.85
C GLU A 51 -12.57 -11.99 -11.26
N CYS A 52 -12.12 -10.77 -11.57
CA CYS A 52 -12.23 -10.19 -12.91
C CYS A 52 -11.49 -11.02 -13.96
N LEU A 53 -10.23 -11.40 -13.69
CA LEU A 53 -9.42 -12.21 -14.60
C LEU A 53 -10.05 -13.59 -14.85
N LEU A 54 -10.54 -14.25 -13.80
CA LEU A 54 -11.27 -15.51 -13.90
C LEU A 54 -12.50 -15.37 -14.79
N SER A 55 -13.33 -14.35 -14.56
CA SER A 55 -14.54 -14.09 -15.35
C SER A 55 -14.22 -13.84 -16.84
N ARG A 56 -13.17 -13.06 -17.13
CA ARG A 56 -12.72 -12.78 -18.50
C ARG A 56 -12.21 -14.05 -19.17
N TRP A 57 -11.38 -14.86 -18.50
CA TRP A 57 -10.90 -16.11 -19.06
C TRP A 57 -12.01 -17.14 -19.26
N GLU A 58 -13.00 -17.22 -18.37
CA GLU A 58 -14.19 -18.07 -18.57
C GLU A 58 -15.02 -17.61 -19.77
N THR A 59 -15.07 -16.30 -20.04
CA THR A 59 -15.71 -15.75 -21.24
C THR A 59 -14.93 -16.09 -22.51
N LEU A 60 -13.60 -15.94 -22.49
CA LEU A 60 -12.72 -16.32 -23.60
C LEU A 60 -12.82 -17.82 -23.91
N ALA A 61 -12.89 -18.66 -22.88
CA ALA A 61 -13.04 -20.11 -23.05
C ALA A 61 -14.34 -20.50 -23.78
N LYS A 62 -15.44 -19.73 -23.59
CA LYS A 62 -16.73 -19.98 -24.24
C LYS A 62 -16.81 -19.46 -25.67
N ALA A 63 -15.94 -18.53 -26.05
CA ALA A 63 -15.99 -17.90 -27.36
C ALA A 63 -15.41 -18.85 -28.45
N PRO A 64 -16.17 -19.16 -29.53
CA PRO A 64 -15.74 -20.11 -30.57
C PRO A 64 -14.41 -19.76 -31.23
N ARG A 65 -14.07 -18.46 -31.28
CA ARG A 65 -12.81 -17.95 -31.83
C ARG A 65 -11.58 -18.54 -31.14
N PHE A 66 -11.67 -18.89 -29.85
CA PHE A 66 -10.56 -19.41 -29.07
C PHE A 66 -10.54 -20.95 -28.99
N ALA A 67 -11.35 -21.64 -29.79
CA ALA A 67 -11.43 -23.11 -29.77
C ALA A 67 -10.05 -23.78 -29.92
N ALA A 68 -9.16 -23.23 -30.74
CA ALA A 68 -7.80 -23.76 -30.95
C ALA A 68 -6.91 -23.73 -29.69
N ILE A 69 -7.14 -22.79 -28.77
CA ILE A 69 -6.38 -22.64 -27.52
C ILE A 69 -7.22 -22.89 -26.27
N HIS A 70 -8.45 -23.38 -26.44
CA HIS A 70 -9.38 -23.65 -25.35
C HIS A 70 -8.79 -24.54 -24.24
N PRO A 71 -8.06 -25.64 -24.53
CA PRO A 71 -7.42 -26.45 -23.48
C PRO A 71 -6.41 -25.66 -22.64
N ALA A 72 -5.68 -24.73 -23.26
CA ALA A 72 -4.70 -23.88 -22.56
C ALA A 72 -5.40 -22.87 -21.64
N ILE A 73 -6.49 -22.25 -22.11
CA ILE A 73 -7.30 -21.34 -21.29
C ILE A 73 -7.88 -22.08 -20.07
N LEU A 74 -8.42 -23.28 -20.26
CA LEU A 74 -8.96 -24.08 -19.15
C LEU A 74 -7.88 -24.42 -18.11
N LYS A 75 -6.67 -24.78 -18.55
CA LYS A 75 -5.54 -25.01 -17.64
C LYS A 75 -5.13 -23.74 -16.89
N GLY A 76 -5.20 -22.61 -17.55
CA GLY A 76 -5.03 -21.30 -16.93
C GLY A 76 -6.08 -21.02 -15.85
N ILE A 77 -7.36 -21.24 -16.14
CA ILE A 77 -8.47 -21.07 -15.19
C ILE A 77 -8.30 -22.00 -13.99
N GLU A 78 -7.95 -23.28 -14.21
CA GLU A 78 -7.68 -24.25 -13.14
C GLU A 78 -6.60 -23.73 -12.18
N LYS A 79 -5.51 -23.17 -12.74
CA LYS A 79 -4.43 -22.58 -11.96
C LYS A 79 -4.87 -21.34 -11.19
N LEU A 80 -5.64 -20.45 -11.81
CA LEU A 80 -6.16 -19.25 -11.16
C LEU A 80 -7.13 -19.59 -10.02
N LYS A 81 -8.01 -20.58 -10.20
CA LYS A 81 -8.93 -21.05 -9.16
C LYS A 81 -8.19 -21.55 -7.92
N LYS A 82 -7.10 -22.32 -8.13
CA LYS A 82 -6.22 -22.75 -7.02
C LYS A 82 -5.71 -21.57 -6.21
N TRP A 83 -5.17 -20.54 -6.87
CA TRP A 83 -4.61 -19.38 -6.18
C TRP A 83 -5.67 -18.48 -5.56
N TYR A 84 -6.82 -18.33 -6.20
CA TYR A 84 -7.96 -17.60 -5.66
C TYR A 84 -8.43 -18.21 -4.34
N ILE A 85 -8.52 -19.54 -4.24
CA ILE A 85 -8.87 -20.23 -2.99
C ILE A 85 -7.86 -19.87 -1.89
N ASN A 86 -6.54 -20.02 -2.17
CA ASN A 86 -5.49 -19.72 -1.19
C ASN A 86 -5.55 -18.26 -0.69
N ILE A 87 -5.85 -17.31 -1.59
CA ILE A 87 -5.93 -15.89 -1.25
C ILE A 87 -7.18 -15.59 -0.42
N LYS A 88 -8.33 -16.17 -0.79
CA LYS A 88 -9.58 -16.06 -0.04
C LYS A 88 -9.51 -16.75 1.33
N GLU A 89 -8.60 -17.72 1.47
CA GLU A 89 -8.30 -18.38 2.74
C GLU A 89 -7.51 -17.51 3.73
N SER A 90 -6.75 -16.53 3.22
CA SER A 90 -5.99 -15.59 4.04
C SER A 90 -6.86 -14.42 4.51
N GLU A 91 -6.73 -14.07 5.79
CA GLU A 91 -7.40 -12.90 6.38
C GLU A 91 -6.79 -11.58 5.92
N THR A 92 -5.51 -11.58 5.51
CA THR A 92 -4.78 -10.36 5.13
C THR A 92 -5.46 -9.61 4.00
N TYR A 93 -5.89 -10.32 2.96
CA TYR A 93 -6.55 -9.71 1.80
C TYR A 93 -7.91 -9.12 2.15
N PHE A 94 -8.67 -9.81 3.02
CA PHE A 94 -9.95 -9.31 3.52
C PHE A 94 -9.77 -8.05 4.38
N ILE A 95 -8.79 -8.05 5.29
CA ILE A 95 -8.48 -6.90 6.14
C ILE A 95 -8.07 -5.69 5.28
N CYS A 96 -7.26 -5.90 4.24
CA CYS A 96 -6.89 -4.81 3.31
C CYS A 96 -8.09 -4.20 2.58
N LEU A 97 -9.06 -5.03 2.15
CA LEU A 97 -10.32 -4.54 1.57
C LEU A 97 -11.14 -3.76 2.59
N ALA A 98 -11.31 -4.30 3.81
CA ALA A 98 -12.06 -3.65 4.87
C ALA A 98 -11.47 -2.29 5.26
N LEU A 99 -10.14 -2.18 5.28
CA LEU A 99 -9.41 -0.93 5.59
C LEU A 99 -9.35 0.05 4.41
N HIS A 100 -9.86 -0.29 3.22
CA HIS A 100 -9.91 0.63 2.10
C HIS A 100 -11.16 1.54 2.21
N PRO A 101 -11.04 2.87 2.40
CA PRO A 101 -12.18 3.74 2.72
C PRO A 101 -13.28 3.79 1.64
N SER A 102 -12.90 3.59 0.37
CA SER A 102 -13.85 3.55 -0.75
C SER A 102 -14.59 2.22 -0.90
N ILE A 103 -14.10 1.14 -0.27
CA ILE A 103 -14.61 -0.23 -0.50
C ILE A 103 -15.23 -0.77 0.79
N LYS A 104 -14.46 -0.75 1.88
CA LYS A 104 -14.83 -1.31 3.17
C LYS A 104 -15.31 -2.76 3.02
N LEU A 105 -16.50 -3.07 3.51
CA LEU A 105 -17.07 -4.41 3.46
C LEU A 105 -17.99 -4.64 2.27
N VAL A 106 -18.33 -3.61 1.51
CA VAL A 106 -19.38 -3.67 0.47
C VAL A 106 -19.07 -4.73 -0.58
N TYR A 107 -17.83 -4.75 -1.08
CA TYR A 107 -17.42 -5.75 -2.06
C TYR A 107 -17.64 -7.18 -1.56
N CYS A 108 -17.20 -7.47 -0.33
CA CYS A 108 -17.33 -8.82 0.24
C CYS A 108 -18.79 -9.16 0.60
N GLN A 109 -19.58 -8.18 1.06
CA GLN A 109 -21.00 -8.40 1.37
C GLN A 109 -21.82 -8.75 0.12
N GLU A 110 -21.50 -8.14 -1.02
CA GLU A 110 -22.21 -8.38 -2.28
C GLU A 110 -21.75 -9.67 -2.98
N ASN A 111 -20.45 -10.00 -2.91
CA ASN A 111 -19.87 -11.05 -3.74
C ASN A 111 -19.60 -12.37 -3.01
N TRP A 112 -19.63 -12.39 -1.67
CA TRP A 112 -19.22 -13.58 -0.90
C TRP A 112 -20.38 -14.28 -0.20
N ASP A 113 -20.24 -15.59 -0.03
CA ASP A 113 -21.15 -16.38 0.79
C ASP A 113 -21.18 -15.86 2.23
N LYS A 114 -22.37 -15.76 2.81
CA LYS A 114 -22.59 -15.23 4.16
C LYS A 114 -21.70 -15.88 5.22
N GLN A 115 -21.52 -17.20 5.15
CA GLN A 115 -20.69 -17.94 6.11
C GLN A 115 -19.20 -17.57 5.99
N VAL A 116 -18.69 -17.43 4.77
CA VAL A 116 -17.30 -17.02 4.53
C VAL A 116 -17.10 -15.58 4.99
N PHE A 117 -18.04 -14.69 4.65
CA PHE A 117 -18.02 -13.31 5.11
C PHE A 117 -17.99 -13.22 6.63
N SER A 118 -18.90 -13.90 7.34
CA SER A 118 -18.95 -13.90 8.80
C SER A 118 -17.66 -14.42 9.45
N SER A 119 -17.09 -15.50 8.92
CA SER A 119 -15.80 -16.02 9.42
C SER A 119 -14.66 -15.01 9.25
N ARG A 120 -14.67 -14.23 8.17
CA ARG A 120 -13.63 -13.25 7.85
C ARG A 120 -13.81 -11.96 8.64
N PHE A 121 -15.05 -11.56 8.84
CA PHE A 121 -15.41 -10.46 9.72
C PHE A 121 -14.95 -10.72 11.16
N ALA A 122 -15.15 -11.94 11.68
CA ALA A 122 -14.64 -12.34 13.00
C ALA A 122 -13.10 -12.27 13.08
N SER A 123 -12.37 -12.61 12.01
CA SER A 123 -10.91 -12.39 11.94
C SER A 123 -10.56 -10.90 12.03
N LEU A 124 -11.27 -10.03 11.32
CA LEU A 124 -11.05 -8.58 11.37
C LEU A 124 -11.27 -8.03 12.80
N GLU A 125 -12.35 -8.43 13.47
CA GLU A 125 -12.63 -8.06 14.86
C GLU A 125 -11.51 -8.52 15.79
N LYS A 126 -11.08 -9.78 15.68
CA LYS A 126 -9.99 -10.33 16.48
C LYS A 126 -8.67 -9.59 16.26
N THR A 127 -8.34 -9.26 15.02
CA THR A 127 -7.13 -8.48 14.71
C THR A 127 -7.24 -7.08 15.29
N PHE A 128 -8.41 -6.44 15.18
CA PHE A 128 -8.66 -5.14 15.78
C PHE A 128 -8.47 -5.17 17.31
N ASP A 129 -9.05 -6.16 18.00
CA ASP A 129 -8.92 -6.30 19.45
C ASP A 129 -7.45 -6.48 19.89
N SER A 130 -6.65 -7.19 19.10
CA SER A 130 -5.21 -7.33 19.31
C SER A 130 -4.47 -6.00 19.19
N TYR A 131 -4.78 -5.20 18.17
CA TYR A 131 -4.20 -3.87 17.98
C TYR A 131 -4.65 -2.87 19.04
N HIS A 132 -5.90 -2.96 19.48
CA HIS A 132 -6.45 -2.13 20.55
C HIS A 132 -5.75 -2.43 21.89
N SER A 133 -5.52 -3.71 22.19
CA SER A 133 -4.87 -4.16 23.44
C SER A 133 -3.38 -3.83 23.51
N THR A 134 -2.70 -3.80 22.36
CA THR A 134 -1.25 -3.50 22.25
C THR A 134 -0.95 -2.01 22.07
N ALA A 135 -1.98 -1.17 22.01
CA ALA A 135 -1.81 0.27 21.83
C ALA A 135 -0.92 0.83 22.94
N PRO A 136 0.14 1.60 22.61
CA PRO A 136 0.93 2.26 23.63
C PRO A 136 -0.01 3.19 24.42
N LYS A 137 -0.19 2.90 25.71
CA LYS A 137 -0.89 3.80 26.63
C LYS A 137 -0.21 5.15 26.49
N LYS A 138 -0.95 6.18 26.04
CA LYS A 138 -0.43 7.53 25.86
C LYS A 138 0.46 7.86 27.05
N PHE A 139 1.73 8.20 26.79
CA PHE A 139 2.64 8.66 27.82
C PHE A 139 1.98 9.87 28.46
N THR A 140 1.48 9.74 29.70
CA THR A 140 1.07 10.89 30.49
C THR A 140 2.35 11.69 30.72
N PRO A 141 2.44 12.96 30.27
CA PRO A 141 3.52 13.80 30.73
C PRO A 141 3.35 13.89 32.24
N SER A 142 4.25 13.27 33.00
CA SER A 142 4.38 13.51 34.42
C SER A 142 4.61 15.02 34.55
N ALA A 143 3.64 15.73 35.12
CA ALA A 143 3.71 17.16 35.39
C ALA A 143 4.72 17.42 36.52
N ARG A 144 5.99 17.18 36.25
CA ARG A 144 7.08 17.44 37.19
C ARG A 144 8.39 17.74 36.46
N ALA A 145 8.47 18.97 35.94
CA ALA A 145 9.69 19.74 35.77
C ALA A 145 9.28 21.20 35.99
N MET A 146 9.39 21.69 37.22
CA MET A 146 10.52 22.50 37.70
C MET A 146 10.66 23.81 36.94
N ASN A 147 10.31 24.88 37.67
CA ASN A 147 10.54 26.28 37.35
C ASN A 147 11.98 26.50 36.85
N ALA A 148 12.11 27.11 35.68
CA ALA A 148 13.24 27.94 35.35
C ALA A 148 12.70 29.19 34.66
N ASN A 149 12.92 30.34 35.30
CA ASN A 149 12.81 31.66 34.69
C ASN A 149 13.66 31.69 33.42
N ASP A 150 13.11 32.13 32.30
CA ASP A 150 13.92 32.82 31.32
C ASP A 150 13.14 33.93 30.62
N HIS A 151 13.82 35.07 30.51
CA HIS A 151 13.38 36.31 29.90
C HIS A 151 13.85 36.30 28.44
N SER A 152 12.94 36.31 27.47
CA SER A 152 13.15 37.08 26.23
C SER A 152 11.91 37.08 25.34
N THR A 153 11.72 38.25 24.75
CA THR A 153 10.67 38.73 23.87
C THR A 153 10.88 38.24 22.44
N ASP A 154 9.83 37.73 21.75
CA ASP A 154 9.43 38.23 20.42
C ASP A 154 8.04 37.69 19.97
N HIS A 155 7.44 38.42 19.05
CA HIS A 155 6.05 38.56 18.69
C HIS A 155 5.43 37.44 17.84
N SER A 156 4.44 36.74 18.39
CA SER A 156 3.20 36.38 17.69
C SER A 156 2.08 36.25 18.72
N LYS A 157 1.22 37.28 18.85
CA LYS A 157 0.15 37.29 19.86
C LYS A 157 -0.97 36.32 19.43
N PRO A 158 -1.27 35.26 20.19
CA PRO A 158 -2.52 34.53 20.03
C PRO A 158 -3.67 35.44 20.49
N PHE A 159 -4.85 35.24 19.91
CA PHE A 159 -6.09 35.96 20.17
C PHE A 159 -6.41 36.06 21.69
N HIS A 160 -6.03 37.18 22.33
CA HIS A 160 -6.23 37.42 23.76
C HIS A 160 -7.45 38.33 23.97
N SER A 161 -8.63 37.82 23.63
CA SER A 161 -9.91 38.42 24.02
C SER A 161 -10.31 37.93 25.42
N TYR A 162 -10.98 38.79 26.20
CA TYR A 162 -11.61 38.39 27.47
C TYR A 162 -12.48 37.15 27.24
N GLY A 163 -12.28 36.10 28.02
CA GLY A 163 -12.95 34.81 27.86
C GLY A 163 -12.24 33.81 26.94
N SER A 164 -11.13 34.15 26.28
CA SER A 164 -10.36 33.20 25.45
C SER A 164 -9.80 32.06 26.28
N SER A 165 -9.37 32.29 27.53
CA SER A 165 -8.97 31.23 28.46
C SER A 165 -10.14 30.33 28.85
N PHE A 166 -11.35 30.87 28.97
CA PHE A 166 -12.57 30.10 29.24
C PHE A 166 -12.97 29.26 28.03
N ILE A 167 -12.91 29.81 26.82
CA ILE A 167 -13.17 29.13 25.54
C ILE A 167 -12.12 28.06 25.26
N ILE A 168 -10.83 28.39 25.42
CA ILE A 168 -9.72 27.44 25.27
C ILE A 168 -9.86 26.33 26.31
N SER A 169 -10.19 26.61 27.57
CA SER A 169 -10.41 25.55 28.57
C SER A 169 -11.69 24.72 28.33
N THR A 170 -12.70 25.26 27.65
CA THR A 170 -13.88 24.46 27.21
C THR A 170 -13.60 23.65 25.95
N LEU A 171 -12.79 24.15 25.02
CA LEU A 171 -12.37 23.44 23.80
C LEU A 171 -11.23 22.44 24.04
N SER A 172 -10.34 22.74 24.99
CA SER A 172 -9.27 21.86 25.48
C SER A 172 -9.75 20.91 26.57
N ARG A 173 -11.00 21.01 27.01
CA ARG A 173 -11.69 19.86 27.61
C ARG A 173 -11.71 18.81 26.50
N PRO A 174 -10.98 17.69 26.62
CA PRO A 174 -11.04 16.69 25.60
C PRO A 174 -12.50 16.23 25.53
N ALA A 175 -13.17 16.46 24.41
CA ALA A 175 -14.37 15.72 24.06
C ALA A 175 -14.10 14.19 24.04
N SER A 176 -12.82 13.81 24.15
CA SER A 176 -12.26 12.46 24.27
C SER A 176 -11.95 12.00 25.71
N GLN A 177 -12.45 12.68 26.75
CA GLN A 177 -12.44 12.19 28.15
C GLN A 177 -13.83 11.77 28.65
N GLN A 178 -14.75 11.43 27.75
CA GLN A 178 -15.92 10.62 28.09
C GLN A 178 -15.55 9.14 27.93
N ASP A 179 -15.28 8.54 29.09
CA ASP A 179 -15.44 7.14 29.40
C ASP A 179 -14.39 6.13 28.91
N ILE A 180 -13.58 5.71 29.89
CA ILE A 180 -12.82 4.45 29.95
C ILE A 180 -13.78 3.23 30.06
N THR A 181 -15.08 3.41 29.76
CA THR A 181 -16.10 2.37 29.58
C THR A 181 -16.65 2.33 28.13
N GLN A 182 -15.97 2.98 27.17
CA GLN A 182 -16.35 2.89 25.76
C GLN A 182 -16.07 1.49 25.20
N ASP A 183 -17.10 0.92 24.57
CA ASP A 183 -17.05 -0.31 23.81
C ASP A 183 -15.78 -0.36 22.93
N PRO A 184 -14.90 -1.35 23.13
CA PRO A 184 -13.60 -1.40 22.45
C PRO A 184 -13.75 -1.39 20.93
N GLN A 185 -14.84 -1.97 20.41
CA GLN A 185 -15.11 -2.07 18.98
C GLN A 185 -15.91 -0.89 18.42
N LYS A 186 -16.20 0.14 19.23
CA LYS A 186 -16.89 1.34 18.75
C LYS A 186 -16.16 1.98 17.58
N GLU A 187 -14.83 2.10 17.67
CA GLU A 187 -14.00 2.67 16.59
C GLU A 187 -14.17 1.90 15.27
N LEU A 188 -14.14 0.56 15.35
CA LEU A 188 -14.34 -0.33 14.21
C LEU A 188 -15.74 -0.13 13.61
N ARG A 189 -16.79 -0.11 14.43
CA ARG A 189 -18.17 0.10 13.95
C ARG A 189 -18.38 1.48 13.35
N ASP A 190 -17.92 2.54 14.02
CA ASP A 190 -18.03 3.92 13.55
C ASP A 190 -17.38 4.09 12.16
N TYR A 191 -16.23 3.45 11.92
CA TYR A 191 -15.58 3.45 10.62
C TYR A 191 -16.39 2.65 9.57
N LEU A 192 -16.85 1.45 9.92
CA LEU A 192 -17.57 0.57 9.00
C LEU A 192 -18.96 1.10 8.61
N GLU A 193 -19.63 1.79 9.54
CA GLU A 193 -20.95 2.41 9.34
C GLU A 193 -20.86 3.78 8.65
N SER A 194 -19.71 4.44 8.70
CA SER A 194 -19.53 5.70 7.97
C SER A 194 -19.66 5.48 6.44
N PRO A 195 -20.07 6.51 5.67
CA PRO A 195 -20.16 6.39 4.22
C PRO A 195 -18.82 5.98 3.58
N GLN A 196 -18.90 5.27 2.45
CA GLN A 196 -17.72 5.07 1.60
C GLN A 196 -17.23 6.42 1.08
N ASP A 197 -15.92 6.56 0.90
CA ASP A 197 -15.32 7.73 0.29
C ASP A 197 -14.72 7.37 -1.07
N PRO A 198 -15.45 7.57 -2.18
CA PRO A 198 -14.94 7.29 -3.53
C PRO A 198 -13.72 8.14 -3.91
N ASN A 199 -13.50 9.28 -3.24
CA ASN A 199 -12.38 10.18 -3.51
C ASN A 199 -11.11 9.79 -2.74
N ALA A 200 -11.17 8.78 -1.87
CA ALA A 200 -10.02 8.25 -1.16
C ALA A 200 -9.11 7.41 -2.09
N THR A 201 -8.52 8.05 -3.11
CA THR A 201 -7.63 7.41 -4.09
C THR A 201 -6.37 6.85 -3.43
N ASP A 202 -5.88 7.52 -2.39
CA ASP A 202 -4.75 7.09 -1.57
C ASP A 202 -5.24 6.75 -0.15
N PRO A 203 -5.51 5.47 0.14
CA PRO A 203 -6.05 5.08 1.42
C PRO A 203 -5.05 5.31 2.57
N VAL A 204 -3.73 5.29 2.32
CA VAL A 204 -2.72 5.57 3.35
C VAL A 204 -2.78 7.02 3.79
N LYS A 205 -2.86 7.96 2.84
CA LYS A 205 -3.07 9.38 3.18
C LYS A 205 -4.39 9.62 3.89
N TRP A 206 -5.46 8.94 3.45
CA TRP A 206 -6.77 9.03 4.11
C TRP A 206 -6.68 8.63 5.59
N TRP A 207 -6.02 7.50 5.91
CA TRP A 207 -5.79 7.09 7.29
C TRP A 207 -4.89 8.06 8.05
N GLY A 208 -3.90 8.68 7.40
CA GLY A 208 -3.10 9.74 8.00
C GLY A 208 -3.93 10.93 8.49
N TYR A 209 -4.91 11.38 7.71
CA TYR A 209 -5.81 12.47 8.09
C TYR A 209 -6.80 12.07 9.21
N HIS A 210 -7.23 10.81 9.22
CA HIS A 210 -8.20 10.31 10.19
C HIS A 210 -7.57 9.62 11.40
N ALA A 211 -6.24 9.70 11.56
CA ALA A 211 -5.49 9.02 12.62
C ALA A 211 -5.92 9.40 14.05
N GLN A 212 -6.38 10.64 14.24
CA GLN A 212 -6.91 11.07 15.55
C GLN A 212 -8.29 10.51 15.85
N GLN A 213 -9.13 10.34 14.82
CA GLN A 213 -10.48 9.80 14.94
C GLN A 213 -10.46 8.28 15.09
N TYR A 214 -9.61 7.60 14.33
CA TYR A 214 -9.50 6.15 14.25
C TYR A 214 -8.09 5.69 14.59
N SER A 215 -7.70 5.82 15.85
CA SER A 215 -6.31 5.60 16.29
C SER A 215 -5.82 4.15 16.20
N THR A 216 -6.70 3.17 16.33
CA THR A 216 -6.37 1.75 16.24
C THR A 216 -6.36 1.29 14.80
N LEU A 217 -7.41 1.62 14.05
CA LEU A 217 -7.53 1.27 12.63
C LEU A 217 -6.46 1.93 11.79
N SER A 218 -6.02 3.15 12.12
CA SER A 218 -4.94 3.81 11.37
C SER A 218 -3.61 3.06 11.54
N ARG A 219 -3.34 2.51 12.73
CA ARG A 219 -2.16 1.64 12.94
C ARG A 219 -2.28 0.35 12.15
N MET A 220 -3.45 -0.30 12.18
CA MET A 220 -3.71 -1.48 11.36
C MET A 220 -3.54 -1.18 9.87
N ALA A 221 -4.05 -0.04 9.41
CA ALA A 221 -3.96 0.37 8.02
C ALA A 221 -2.52 0.62 7.58
N CYS A 222 -1.69 1.25 8.42
CA CYS A 222 -0.26 1.40 8.14
C CYS A 222 0.44 0.05 7.94
N ASP A 223 0.09 -0.97 8.73
CA ASP A 223 0.73 -2.28 8.62
C ASP A 223 0.20 -3.11 7.44
N TYR A 224 -1.13 -3.16 7.27
CA TYR A 224 -1.77 -4.01 6.26
C TYR A 224 -1.73 -3.40 4.86
N LEU A 225 -1.96 -2.09 4.70
CA LEU A 225 -1.94 -1.44 3.39
C LEU A 225 -0.51 -1.26 2.86
N ALA A 226 0.52 -1.35 3.71
CA ALA A 226 1.90 -1.36 3.27
C ALA A 226 2.29 -2.66 2.54
N ILE A 227 1.51 -3.74 2.70
CA ILE A 227 1.79 -5.00 2.03
C ILE A 227 1.53 -4.84 0.53
N GLN A 228 2.53 -5.14 -0.28
CA GLN A 228 2.42 -5.10 -1.74
C GLN A 228 1.81 -6.39 -2.28
N GLY A 229 0.93 -6.26 -3.28
CA GLY A 229 0.33 -7.40 -3.98
C GLY A 229 1.27 -8.11 -4.96
N SER A 230 2.47 -7.57 -5.17
CA SER A 230 3.47 -8.11 -6.09
C SER A 230 4.90 -7.83 -5.61
N SER A 231 5.84 -8.68 -6.01
CA SER A 231 7.28 -8.47 -5.87
C SER A 231 7.85 -7.43 -6.84
N VAL A 232 7.07 -6.88 -7.78
CA VAL A 232 7.54 -5.94 -8.81
C VAL A 232 8.29 -4.73 -8.22
N ALA A 233 7.83 -4.18 -7.09
CA ALA A 233 8.52 -3.08 -6.43
C ALA A 233 9.95 -3.48 -6.00
N SER A 234 10.09 -4.66 -5.39
CA SER A 234 11.39 -5.22 -5.00
C SER A 234 12.24 -5.55 -6.22
N GLU A 235 11.67 -6.19 -7.25
CA GLU A 235 12.36 -6.53 -8.49
C GLU A 235 12.91 -5.29 -9.21
N ARG A 236 12.17 -4.18 -9.23
CA ARG A 236 12.65 -2.91 -9.78
C ARG A 236 13.77 -2.31 -8.94
N ALA A 237 13.67 -2.37 -7.62
CA ALA A 237 14.75 -1.95 -6.72
C ALA A 237 16.03 -2.75 -7.02
N PHE A 238 15.93 -4.09 -7.08
CA PHE A 238 17.07 -4.98 -7.39
C PHE A 238 17.60 -4.79 -8.82
N SER A 239 16.74 -4.65 -9.81
CA SER A 239 17.14 -4.37 -11.20
C SER A 239 17.91 -3.05 -11.29
N SER A 240 17.44 -2.02 -10.57
CA SER A 240 18.15 -0.74 -10.49
C SER A 240 19.48 -0.85 -9.72
N ALA A 241 19.57 -1.80 -8.80
CA ALA A 241 20.75 -2.07 -8.01
C ALA A 241 21.80 -2.87 -8.79
N GLY A 242 21.41 -3.61 -9.84
CA GLY A 242 22.34 -4.28 -10.76
C GLY A 242 23.35 -3.32 -11.40
N ILE A 243 22.98 -2.07 -11.65
CA ILE A 243 23.93 -1.02 -12.10
C ILE A 243 24.96 -0.70 -11.00
N THR A 244 24.54 -0.73 -9.74
CA THR A 244 25.40 -0.50 -8.57
C THR A 244 26.33 -1.69 -8.32
N ASP A 245 25.89 -2.91 -8.63
CA ASP A 245 26.60 -4.16 -8.39
C ASP A 245 27.57 -4.53 -9.54
N GLU A 246 27.10 -4.51 -10.80
CA GLU A 246 27.86 -5.05 -11.94
C GLU A 246 28.72 -4.01 -12.69
N LEU A 247 28.36 -2.72 -12.69
CA LEU A 247 28.95 -1.74 -13.62
C LEU A 247 29.98 -0.76 -13.01
N CYS A 248 30.05 -0.60 -11.68
CA CYS A 248 30.78 0.55 -11.07
C CYS A 248 31.77 0.30 -9.91
N ARG A 249 32.03 -0.94 -9.41
CA ARG A 249 33.29 -1.39 -8.73
C ARG A 249 33.12 -2.63 -7.85
N ASN A 250 34.09 -3.53 -7.96
CA ASN A 250 34.30 -4.71 -7.11
C ASN A 250 34.49 -4.32 -5.62
N HIS A 251 33.80 -5.03 -4.72
CA HIS A 251 33.96 -5.06 -3.24
C HIS A 251 33.23 -4.01 -2.37
N ILE A 252 32.01 -3.60 -2.72
CA ILE A 252 31.12 -2.99 -1.71
C ILE A 252 30.60 -4.11 -0.80
N GLY A 253 30.84 -4.01 0.51
CA GLY A 253 30.29 -4.96 1.49
C GLY A 253 28.76 -4.85 1.59
N ASN A 254 28.08 -5.93 1.98
CA ASN A 254 26.62 -6.02 2.04
C ASN A 254 25.94 -4.85 2.78
N GLU A 255 26.55 -4.40 3.89
CA GLU A 255 26.03 -3.29 4.69
C GLU A 255 26.09 -1.96 3.93
N ALA A 256 27.25 -1.62 3.36
CA ALA A 256 27.42 -0.42 2.56
C ALA A 256 26.52 -0.44 1.31
N PHE A 257 26.34 -1.60 0.69
CA PHE A 257 25.42 -1.77 -0.43
C PHE A 257 23.98 -1.47 -0.01
N GLY A 258 23.52 -2.04 1.11
CA GLY A 258 22.19 -1.77 1.66
C GLY A 258 21.96 -0.29 1.95
N LEU A 259 22.92 0.38 2.59
CA LEU A 259 22.85 1.82 2.87
C LEU A 259 22.76 2.66 1.59
N VAL A 260 23.54 2.33 0.55
CA VAL A 260 23.48 3.00 -0.74
C VAL A 260 22.10 2.83 -1.40
N GLN A 261 21.48 1.66 -1.30
CA GLN A 261 20.13 1.46 -1.84
C GLN A 261 19.08 2.29 -1.09
N VAL A 262 19.19 2.38 0.25
CA VAL A 262 18.31 3.24 1.07
C VAL A 262 18.49 4.72 0.70
N LEU A 263 19.74 5.18 0.59
CA LEU A 263 20.06 6.55 0.24
C LEU A 263 19.55 6.93 -1.16
N LYS A 264 19.79 6.05 -2.14
CA LYS A 264 19.27 6.19 -3.51
C LYS A 264 17.74 6.30 -3.51
N TYR A 265 17.06 5.45 -2.74
CA TYR A 265 15.61 5.49 -2.62
C TYR A 265 15.13 6.80 -1.98
N ALA A 266 15.80 7.28 -0.93
CA ALA A 266 15.44 8.51 -0.23
C ALA A 266 15.54 9.75 -1.13
N TYR A 267 16.59 9.86 -1.96
CA TYR A 267 16.66 10.93 -2.97
C TYR A 267 15.61 10.76 -4.07
N ARG A 268 15.41 9.53 -4.58
CA ARG A 268 14.40 9.27 -5.63
C ARG A 268 12.99 9.65 -5.20
N THR A 269 12.69 9.52 -3.91
CA THR A 269 11.37 9.81 -3.33
C THR A 269 11.26 11.21 -2.74
N ASN A 270 12.29 12.06 -2.87
CA ASN A 270 12.37 13.38 -2.25
C ASN A 270 12.18 13.36 -0.71
N VAL A 271 12.47 12.23 -0.07
CA VAL A 271 12.61 12.18 1.40
C VAL A 271 13.87 12.95 1.80
N LEU A 272 14.94 12.79 1.01
CA LEU A 272 16.10 13.65 1.01
C LEU A 272 16.11 14.46 -0.28
N ASN A 273 16.48 15.73 -0.19
CA ASN A 273 16.54 16.62 -1.33
C ASN A 273 17.99 17.05 -1.57
N ALA A 274 18.54 16.64 -2.70
CA ALA A 274 19.91 16.97 -3.08
C ALA A 274 20.11 18.48 -3.22
N SER A 275 19.09 19.26 -3.60
CA SER A 275 19.22 20.73 -3.66
C SER A 275 19.35 21.35 -2.27
N ASP A 276 18.63 20.82 -1.29
CA ASP A 276 18.62 21.33 0.07
C ASP A 276 19.95 20.98 0.78
N GLU A 277 20.46 19.77 0.55
CA GLU A 277 21.78 19.36 1.03
C GLU A 277 22.92 20.12 0.35
N ALA A 278 22.85 20.34 -0.96
CA ALA A 278 23.84 21.14 -1.69
C ALA A 278 23.81 22.61 -1.27
N ALA A 279 22.65 23.16 -0.93
CA ALA A 279 22.53 24.52 -0.39
C ALA A 279 23.03 24.62 1.06
N ALA A 280 22.94 23.55 1.83
CA ALA A 280 23.46 23.48 3.20
C ALA A 280 24.97 23.25 3.28
N HIS A 281 25.62 22.79 2.21
CA HIS A 281 27.08 22.73 2.09
C HIS A 281 27.58 24.03 1.44
N GLU A 282 28.29 24.86 2.23
CA GLU A 282 28.86 26.13 1.80
C GLU A 282 29.66 26.01 0.49
N PRO A 283 29.67 27.06 -0.36
CA PRO A 283 30.43 27.06 -1.60
C PRO A 283 31.92 26.86 -1.30
N PHE A 284 32.53 25.90 -2.00
CA PHE A 284 33.96 25.61 -1.97
C PHE A 284 34.79 26.90 -1.87
N GLN A 285 35.62 27.02 -0.82
CA GLN A 285 36.67 28.02 -0.81
C GLN A 285 37.57 27.75 -2.03
N VAL A 286 37.44 28.59 -3.04
CA VAL A 286 38.38 28.64 -4.14
C VAL A 286 39.70 29.05 -3.52
N ILE A 287 40.61 28.07 -3.35
CA ILE A 287 41.99 28.37 -3.01
C ILE A 287 42.57 29.05 -4.25
N GLU A 288 42.64 30.38 -4.22
CA GLU A 288 43.46 31.13 -5.17
C GLU A 288 44.92 30.74 -4.91
N ILE A 289 45.47 29.96 -5.83
CA ILE A 289 46.89 29.62 -5.83
C ILE A 289 47.61 30.84 -6.39
N ALA A 290 48.31 31.57 -5.51
CA ALA A 290 49.20 32.68 -5.87
C ALA A 290 50.48 32.20 -6.58
#